data_AF-A0A351R555-F1
#
_entry.id   AF-A0A351R555-F1
#
_cell.length_a   1.000
_cell.length_b   1.000
_cell.length_c   1.000
_cell.angle_alpha   90.00
_cell.angle_beta   90.00
_cell.angle_gamma   90.00
#
_symmetry.space_group_name_H-M   'P 1'
#
loop_
_entity.id
_entity.type
_entity.pdbx_description
1 polymer ?
#
loop_
_entity_poly.entity_id
_entity_poly.type
_entity_poly.pdbx_seq_one_letter_code
_entity_poly.pdbx_strand_id
1 'polypeptide(L)' 'MKEIFQEYGGILITVVAILAVILVITAVVGTDTSGPIGSAFQTLVKNFIDQANKNTGLPTP' A
#
# COMPACT_ATOMS: atom_id res chain seq x y z
N MET A 1 -31.68 -5.21 21.28
CA MET A 1 -30.48 -4.46 20.83
C MET A 1 -29.26 -4.66 21.74
N LYS A 2 -29.38 -4.71 23.09
CA LYS A 2 -28.22 -5.03 23.94
C LYS A 2 -27.74 -6.50 23.79
N GLU A 3 -28.65 -7.46 23.61
CA GLU A 3 -28.30 -8.88 23.40
C GLU A 3 -27.43 -9.14 22.17
N ILE A 4 -27.74 -8.53 21.02
CA ILE A 4 -26.95 -8.71 19.78
C ILE A 4 -25.51 -8.22 19.92
N PHE A 5 -25.26 -7.13 20.64
CA PHE A 5 -23.89 -6.67 20.90
C PHE A 5 -23.18 -7.51 21.95
N GLN A 6 -23.92 -8.22 22.80
CA GLN A 6 -23.34 -9.04 23.86
C GLN A 6 -23.04 -10.47 23.38
N GLU A 7 -23.84 -11.01 22.48
CA GLU A 7 -23.66 -12.34 21.88
C GLU A 7 -22.80 -12.32 20.60
N TYR A 8 -22.97 -11.30 19.75
CA TYR A 8 -22.25 -11.19 18.47
C TYR A 8 -21.18 -10.08 18.45
N GLY A 9 -21.02 -9.32 19.54
CA GLY A 9 -20.05 -8.22 19.60
C GLY A 9 -18.62 -8.66 19.29
N GLY A 10 -18.22 -9.85 19.78
CA GLY A 10 -16.91 -10.42 19.47
C GLY A 10 -16.69 -10.65 17.97
N ILE A 11 -17.67 -11.26 17.29
CA ILE A 11 -17.61 -11.50 15.83
C ILE A 11 -17.66 -10.19 15.04
N LEU A 12 -18.44 -9.21 15.49
CA LEU A 12 -18.56 -7.93 14.80
C LEU A 12 -17.25 -7.13 14.87
N ILE A 13 -16.57 -7.16 16.03
CA ILE A 13 -15.27 -6.51 16.21
C ILE A 13 -14.21 -7.15 15.31
N THR A 14 -14.18 -8.48 15.19
CA THR A 14 -13.19 -9.15 14.35
C THR A 14 -13.38 -8.85 12.87
N VAL A 15 -14.62 -8.81 12.38
CA VAL A 15 -14.93 -8.41 10.99
C VAL A 15 -14.48 -6.97 10.74
N VAL A 16 -14.79 -6.03 11.63
CA VAL A 16 -14.37 -4.64 11.50
C VAL A 16 -12.85 -4.52 11.51
N ALA A 17 -12.15 -5.27 12.36
CA ALA A 17 -10.70 -5.28 12.42
C ALA A 17 -10.07 -5.76 11.10
N ILE A 18 -10.59 -6.86 10.51
CA ILE A 18 -10.11 -7.38 9.22
C ILE A 18 -10.34 -6.35 8.11
N LEU A 19 -11.53 -5.74 8.06
CA LEU A 19 -11.84 -4.69 7.08
C LEU A 19 -10.93 -3.48 7.22
N ALA A 20 -10.63 -3.05 8.44
CA ALA A 20 -9.71 -1.94 8.69
C ALA A 20 -8.30 -2.26 8.19
N VAL A 21 -7.79 -3.48 8.42
CA VAL A 21 -6.49 -3.91 7.91
C VAL A 21 -6.46 -3.91 6.39
N ILE A 22 -7.49 -4.45 5.74
CA ILE A 22 -7.59 -4.45 4.27
C ILE A 22 -7.58 -3.01 3.75
N LEU A 23 -8.37 -2.11 4.33
CA LEU A 23 -8.40 -0.70 3.91
C LEU A 23 -7.04 -0.02 4.05
N VAL A 24 -6.32 -0.26 5.15
CA VAL A 24 -4.97 0.31 5.34
C VAL A 24 -4.01 -0.22 4.29
N ILE A 25 -4.01 -1.53 4.03
CA ILE A 25 -3.16 -2.14 3.00
C ILE A 25 -3.48 -1.55 1.63
N THR A 26 -4.76 -1.47 1.25
CA THR A 26 -5.18 -0.91 -0.03
C THR A 26 -4.83 0.58 -0.15
N ALA A 27 -4.93 1.37 0.92
CA ALA A 27 -4.57 2.79 0.88
C ALA A 27 -3.06 3.03 0.76
N VAL A 28 -2.25 2.19 1.38
CA VAL A 28 -0.78 2.37 1.45
C VAL A 28 -0.07 1.71 0.27
N VAL A 29 -0.49 0.51 -0.09
CA VAL A 29 0.07 -0.24 -1.24
C VAL A 29 -0.58 0.23 -2.55
N GLY A 30 -1.82 0.70 -2.51
CA GLY A 30 -2.64 0.95 -3.70
C GLY A 30 -3.31 -0.33 -4.20
N THR A 31 -4.31 -0.19 -5.07
CA THR A 31 -4.82 -1.32 -5.89
C THR A 31 -3.92 -1.61 -7.09
N ASP A 32 -3.03 -0.66 -7.40
CA ASP A 32 -2.12 -0.64 -8.55
C ASP A 32 -0.83 0.09 -8.14
N THR A 33 0.07 0.37 -9.08
CA THR A 33 1.33 1.08 -8.79
C THR A 33 1.16 2.52 -8.28
N SER A 34 -0.07 3.05 -8.26
CA SER A 34 -0.42 4.40 -7.83
C SER A 34 -0.42 4.60 -6.31
N GLY A 35 -0.23 3.54 -5.52
CA GLY A 35 -0.10 3.68 -4.07
C GLY A 35 1.15 4.46 -3.65
N PRO A 36 1.16 5.07 -2.44
CA PRO A 36 2.32 5.77 -1.91
C PRO A 36 3.61 4.94 -1.91
N ILE A 37 3.50 3.65 -1.56
CA ILE A 37 4.66 2.73 -1.59
C ILE A 37 5.11 2.45 -3.03
N GLY A 38 4.17 2.15 -3.93
CA GLY A 38 4.49 1.88 -5.34
C GLY A 38 5.18 3.07 -6.01
N SER A 39 4.67 4.27 -5.76
CA SER A 39 5.24 5.53 -6.27
C SER A 39 6.64 5.80 -5.71
N ALA A 40 6.85 5.57 -4.41
CA ALA A 40 8.16 5.72 -3.79
C ALA A 40 9.18 4.72 -4.35
N PHE A 41 8.79 3.46 -4.52
CA PHE A 41 9.66 2.44 -5.10
C PHE A 41 10.04 2.76 -6.56
N GLN A 42 9.07 3.15 -7.39
CA GLN A 42 9.33 3.57 -8.77
C GLN A 42 10.28 4.76 -8.83
N THR A 43 10.13 5.72 -7.91
CA THR A 43 11.04 6.85 -7.80
C THR A 43 12.47 6.41 -7.49
N LEU A 44 12.66 5.46 -6.56
CA LEU A 44 13.97 4.89 -6.25
C LEU A 44 14.60 4.20 -7.48
N VAL A 45 13.82 3.39 -8.19
CA VAL A 45 14.28 2.70 -9.40
C VAL A 45 14.67 3.69 -10.50
N LYS A 46 13.83 4.70 -10.74
CA LYS A 46 14.10 5.75 -11.73
C LYS A 46 15.39 6.51 -11.40
N ASN A 47 15.55 6.92 -10.13
CA ASN A 47 16.75 7.62 -9.68
C ASN A 47 18.01 6.76 -9.82
N PHE A 48 17.92 5.46 -9.54
CA PHE A 48 19.03 4.52 -9.74
C PHE A 48 19.44 4.42 -11.22
N ILE A 49 18.47 4.23 -12.12
CA ILE A 49 18.72 4.14 -13.57
C ILE A 49 19.30 5.46 -14.11
N ASP A 50 18.72 6.59 -13.72
CA ASP A 50 19.21 7.91 -14.13
C ASP A 50 20.66 8.14 -13.70
N GLN A 51 21.02 7.72 -12.48
CA GLN A 51 22.40 7.80 -12.00
C GLN A 51 23.33 6.86 -12.76
N ALA A 52 22.89 5.63 -13.05
CA ALA A 52 23.67 4.67 -13.82
C ALA A 52 23.94 5.19 -15.25
N ASN A 53 22.94 5.74 -15.93
CA ASN A 53 23.09 6.31 -17.28
C ASN A 53 24.01 7.53 -17.30
N LYS A 54 23.92 8.41 -16.28
CA LYS A 54 24.86 9.53 -16.11
C LYS A 54 26.30 9.06 -15.94
N ASN A 55 26.50 7.96 -15.19
CA ASN A 55 27.84 7.44 -14.92
C ASN A 55 28.45 6.67 -16.11
N THR A 56 27.62 6.17 -17.04
CA THR A 56 28.09 5.42 -18.22
C THR A 56 28.20 6.28 -19.49
N GLY A 57 27.67 7.51 -19.49
CA GLY A 57 27.70 8.41 -20.66
C GLY A 57 26.77 7.99 -21.80
N LEU A 58 25.91 6.99 -21.58
CA LEU A 58 24.91 6.56 -22.56
C LEU A 58 23.66 7.44 -22.43
N PRO A 59 23.12 8.00 -23.54
CA PRO A 59 21.89 8.77 -23.49
C PRO A 59 20.75 7.88 -23.00
N THR A 60 19.96 8.43 -22.07
CA THR A 60 18.69 7.83 -21.64
C THR A 60 17.79 7.67 -22.87
N PRO A 61 17.17 6.50 -23.11
CA PRO A 61 16.12 6.38 -24.13
C PRO A 61 14.91 7.29 -23.82
#